data_AF-A0A158DMR6-F1
#
_entry.id   AF-A0A158DMR6-F1
#
_cell.length_a   1.000
_cell.length_b   1.000
_cell.length_c   1.000
_cell.angle_alpha   90.00
_cell.angle_beta   90.00
_cell.angle_gamma   90.00
#
_symmetry.space_group_name_H-M   'P 1'
#
loop_
_entity.id
_entity.type
_entity.pdbx_description
1 polymer ?
#
loop_
_entity_poly.entity_id
_entity_poly.type
_entity_poly.pdbx_seq_one_letter_code
_entity_poly.pdbx_strand_id
1 'polypeptide(L)'
;MAYSKLNNPRAFPGNSNYGMSLRDYFAGQALAGDMADDGLPNDASPALLEERAQLYYRLADAMLKVRTAEEALTNTTAMMGMSV
;
A
#
# COMPACT_ATOMS: atom_id res chain seq x y z
N MET A 1 20.78 -3.66 -12.14
CA MET A 1 19.65 -4.60 -12.24
C MET A 1 18.38 -3.84 -11.86
N ALA A 2 17.54 -3.47 -12.83
CA ALA A 2 16.33 -2.67 -12.58
C ALA A 2 15.13 -3.60 -12.36
N TYR A 3 14.53 -3.57 -11.17
CA TYR A 3 13.34 -4.35 -10.86
C TYR A 3 12.12 -3.71 -11.53
N SER A 4 11.60 -4.38 -12.57
CA SER A 4 10.40 -4.00 -13.29
C SER A 4 9.18 -4.02 -12.37
N LYS A 5 8.58 -2.85 -12.14
CA LYS A 5 7.31 -2.67 -11.41
C LYS A 5 6.15 -3.20 -12.26
N LEU A 6 5.99 -4.53 -12.35
CA LEU A 6 4.83 -5.13 -13.01
C LEU A 6 3.58 -4.94 -12.14
N ASN A 7 2.60 -4.21 -12.68
CA ASN A 7 1.18 -4.17 -12.30
C ASN A 7 0.83 -3.70 -10.88
N ASN A 8 1.09 -2.44 -10.55
CA ASN A 8 0.48 -1.80 -9.37
C ASN A 8 -0.11 -0.42 -9.71
N PRO A 9 -1.42 -0.17 -9.47
CA PRO A 9 -2.02 1.14 -9.73
C PRO A 9 -1.38 2.27 -8.90
N ARG A 10 -1.46 3.48 -9.48
CA ARG A 10 -0.77 4.70 -9.00
C ARG A 10 -1.43 5.25 -7.74
N ALA A 11 -0.62 5.77 -6.80
CA ALA A 11 -1.13 6.33 -5.54
C ALA A 11 -1.80 7.71 -5.68
N PHE A 12 -1.31 8.56 -6.60
CA PHE A 12 -1.78 9.94 -6.76
C PHE A 12 -1.96 10.32 -8.24
N PRO A 13 -3.08 10.98 -8.62
CA PRO A 13 -3.29 11.51 -9.96
C PRO A 13 -2.69 12.93 -10.05
N GLY A 14 -1.41 13.04 -10.42
CA GLY A 14 -0.74 14.33 -10.63
C GLY A 14 0.54 14.23 -11.46
N ASN A 15 0.77 15.21 -12.33
CA ASN A 15 1.78 15.23 -13.40
C ASN A 15 3.22 15.54 -12.93
N SER A 16 3.60 15.12 -11.72
CA SER A 16 4.93 15.41 -11.14
C SER A 16 5.64 14.11 -10.73
N ASN A 17 6.78 13.86 -11.38
CA ASN A 17 7.67 12.70 -11.26
C ASN A 17 7.91 12.20 -9.82
N TYR A 18 7.22 11.17 -9.33
CA TYR A 18 7.77 10.19 -8.37
C TYR A 18 7.06 8.85 -8.54
N GLY A 19 7.79 7.82 -8.96
CA GLY A 19 7.26 6.48 -9.30
C GLY A 19 6.81 5.64 -8.10
N MET A 20 6.01 6.17 -7.17
CA MET A 20 5.41 5.42 -6.06
C MET A 20 4.07 4.80 -6.44
N SER A 21 3.92 3.51 -6.17
CA SER A 21 2.67 2.78 -6.29
C SER A 21 1.75 3.02 -5.08
N LEU A 22 0.45 2.73 -5.19
CA LEU A 22 -0.48 2.86 -4.05
C LEU A 22 -0.05 1.99 -2.86
N ARG A 23 0.58 0.85 -3.13
CA ARG A 23 1.21 0.00 -2.10
C ARG A 23 2.36 0.73 -1.39
N ASP A 24 3.24 1.38 -2.16
CA ASP A 24 4.37 2.14 -1.61
C ASP A 24 3.87 3.29 -0.73
N TYR A 25 2.75 3.92 -1.11
CA TYR A 25 2.11 4.96 -0.31
C TYR A 25 1.58 4.41 1.03
N PHE A 26 0.80 3.33 1.04
CA PHE A 26 0.29 2.74 2.28
C PHE A 26 1.42 2.23 3.19
N ALA A 27 2.44 1.59 2.62
CA ALA A 27 3.60 1.15 3.39
C ALA A 27 4.35 2.35 4.00
N GLY A 28 4.48 3.45 3.25
CA GLY A 28 5.08 4.70 3.75
C GLY A 28 4.28 5.33 4.89
N GLN A 29 2.94 5.28 4.84
CA GLN A 29 2.09 5.76 5.94
C GLN A 29 2.26 4.89 7.20
N ALA A 30 2.30 3.57 7.05
CA ALA A 30 2.53 2.67 8.18
C ALA A 30 3.92 2.89 8.82
N LEU A 31 4.95 3.09 8.00
CA LEU A 31 6.28 3.47 8.47
C LEU A 31 6.26 4.79 9.22
N ALA A 32 5.63 5.83 8.67
CA ALA A 32 5.56 7.14 9.32
C ALA A 32 4.86 7.07 10.69
N GLY A 33 3.83 6.22 10.81
CA GLY A 33 3.17 5.93 12.09
C GLY A 33 4.09 5.22 13.09
N ASP A 34 4.80 4.17 12.67
CA ASP A 34 5.71 3.43 13.56
C ASP A 34 6.91 4.31 13.98
N MET A 35 7.36 5.24 13.14
CA MET A 35 8.44 6.19 13.46
C MET A 35 8.02 7.33 14.39
N ALA A 36 6.71 7.57 14.51
CA ALA A 36 6.19 8.53 15.47
C ALA A 36 6.13 7.95 16.90
N ASP A 37 6.22 6.63 17.02
CA ASP A 37 6.42 5.93 18.28
C ASP A 37 7.92 5.75 18.56
N ASP A 38 8.34 5.83 19.82
CA ASP A 38 9.74 5.60 20.22
C ASP A 38 10.10 4.09 20.20
N GLY A 39 9.34 3.27 19.48
CA GLY A 39 9.42 1.81 19.44
C GLY A 39 10.54 1.25 18.55
N LEU A 40 11.07 2.04 17.61
CA LEU A 40 12.22 1.63 16.79
C LEU A 40 13.51 2.32 17.30
N PRO A 41 14.48 1.55 17.83
CA PRO A 41 15.71 2.14 18.35
C PRO A 41 16.62 2.63 17.21
N ASN A 42 17.40 3.68 17.48
CA ASN A 42 18.33 4.27 16.50
C ASN A 42 19.44 3.30 16.06
N ASP A 43 19.78 2.31 16.88
CA ASP A 43 20.75 1.25 16.62
C ASP A 43 20.08 -0.08 16.18
N ALA A 44 18.85 0.00 15.67
CA ALA A 44 18.13 -1.15 15.14
C ALA A 44 19.00 -1.98 14.18
N SER A 45 19.01 -3.30 14.40
CA SER A 45 19.75 -4.21 13.55
C SER A 45 19.16 -4.25 12.13
N PRO A 46 19.97 -4.58 11.10
CA PRO A 46 19.47 -4.74 9.74
C PRO A 46 18.28 -5.72 9.64
N ALA A 47 18.32 -6.81 10.42
CA ALA A 47 17.25 -7.80 10.45
C ALA A 47 15.92 -7.22 10.97
N LEU A 48 15.97 -6.37 12.01
CA LEU A 48 14.77 -5.70 12.52
C LEU A 48 14.19 -4.72 11.49
N LEU A 49 15.06 -3.97 10.79
CA LEU A 49 14.62 -3.05 9.74
C LEU A 49 13.95 -3.80 8.57
N GLU A 50 14.50 -4.95 8.18
CA GLU A 50 13.90 -5.81 7.15
C GLU A 50 12.54 -6.36 7.58
N GLU A 51 12.40 -6.83 8.83
CA GLU A 51 11.13 -7.31 9.38
C GLU A 51 10.06 -6.20 9.39
N ARG A 52 10.44 -4.99 9.82
CA ARG A 52 9.53 -3.83 9.84
C ARG A 52 9.10 -3.43 8.44
N ALA A 53 10.03 -3.39 7.49
CA ALA A 53 9.69 -3.13 6.09
C ALA A 53 8.69 -4.17 5.55
N GLN A 54 8.91 -5.46 5.83
CA GLN A 54 7.98 -6.52 5.44
C GLN A 54 6.60 -6.34 6.07
N LEU A 55 6.54 -5.96 7.35
CA LEU A 55 5.29 -5.66 8.05
C LEU A 55 4.50 -4.53 7.36
N TYR A 56 5.16 -3.42 7.02
CA TYR A 56 4.49 -2.28 6.37
C TYR A 56 3.91 -2.65 5.00
N TYR A 57 4.66 -3.43 4.22
CA TYR A 57 4.15 -3.92 2.94
C TYR A 57 2.98 -4.91 3.11
N ARG A 58 2.97 -5.73 4.15
CA ARG A 58 1.82 -6.61 4.46
C ARG A 58 0.59 -5.82 4.86
N LEU A 59 0.75 -4.72 5.60
CA LEU A 59 -0.34 -3.79 5.90
C LEU A 59 -0.89 -3.14 4.62
N ALA A 60 0.00 -2.68 3.74
CA ALA A 60 -0.39 -2.13 2.44
C ALA A 60 -1.16 -3.16 1.59
N ASP A 61 -0.69 -4.42 1.56
CA ASP A 61 -1.35 -5.51 0.83
C ASP A 61 -2.75 -5.82 1.40
N ALA A 62 -2.91 -5.75 2.72
CA ALA A 62 -4.22 -5.91 3.37
C ALA A 62 -5.18 -4.77 2.98
N MET A 63 -4.72 -3.52 2.97
CA MET A 63 -5.54 -2.37 2.55
C MET A 63 -5.99 -2.48 1.09
N LEU A 64 -5.08 -2.87 0.20
CA LEU A 64 -5.40 -3.10 -1.21
C LEU A 64 -6.42 -4.22 -1.38
N LYS A 65 -6.27 -5.33 -0.64
CA LYS A 65 -7.22 -6.43 -0.68
C LYS A 65 -8.63 -5.98 -0.28
N VAL A 66 -8.76 -5.22 0.81
CA VAL A 66 -10.06 -4.67 1.25
C VAL A 66 -10.67 -3.81 0.15
N ARG A 67 -9.88 -2.88 -0.40
CA ARG A 67 -10.33 -2.00 -1.48
C ARG A 67 -10.82 -2.78 -2.70
N THR A 68 -10.08 -3.79 -3.14
CA THR A 68 -10.50 -4.61 -4.30
C THR A 68 -11.80 -5.38 -4.05
N ALA A 69 -12.04 -5.82 -2.81
CA ALA A 69 -13.28 -6.49 -2.44
C ALA A 69 -14.47 -5.52 -2.45
N GLU A 70 -14.29 -4.30 -1.95
CA GLU A 70 -15.31 -3.25 -1.99
C GLU A 70 -15.62 -2.78 -3.42
N GLU A 71 -14.61 -2.62 -4.26
CA GLU A 71 -14.78 -2.29 -5.69
C GLU A 71 -15.57 -3.39 -6.41
N ALA A 72 -15.29 -4.67 -6.13
CA ALA A 72 -16.03 -5.79 -6.70
C ALA A 72 -17.52 -5.81 -6.26
N LEU A 73 -17.79 -5.52 -4.98
CA LEU A 73 -19.16 -5.42 -4.44
C LEU A 73 -19.93 -4.22 -5.02
N THR A 74 -19.27 -3.09 -5.19
CA THR A 74 -19.86 -1.89 -5.79
C THR A 74 -20.21 -2.13 -7.26
N ASN A 75 -19.30 -2.73 -8.01
CA ASN A 75 -19.51 -3.03 -9.43
C ASN A 75 -20.62 -4.06 -9.67
N THR A 76 -20.74 -5.07 -8.81
CA THR A 76 -21.84 -6.06 -8.89
C THR A 76 -23.20 -5.45 -8.55
N THR A 77 -23.25 -4.55 -7.56
CA THR A 77 -24.48 -3.82 -7.21
C THR A 77 -24.93 -2.88 -8.33
N ALA A 78 -23.99 -2.19 -8.97
CA ALA A 78 -24.27 -1.32 -10.12
C ALA A 78 -24.81 -2.11 -11.33
N MET A 79 -24.27 -3.30 -11.60
CA MET A 79 -24.76 -4.18 -12.67
C MET A 79 -26.18 -4.70 -12.43
N MET A 80 -26.55 -5.03 -11.18
CA MET A 80 -27.90 -5.46 -10.83
C MET A 80 -28.93 -4.32 -10.84
N GLY A 81 -28.51 -3.09 -10.52
CA GLY A 81 -29.38 -1.90 -10.53
C GLY A 81 -29.70 -1.32 -11.91
N MET A 82 -28.98 -1.72 -12.96
CA MET A 82 -29.25 -1.33 -14.35
C MET A 82 -30.18 -2.29 -15.11
N SER A 83 -30.68 -3.34 -14.45
CA SER A 83 -31.73 -4.22 -15.00
C SER A 83 -33.11 -3.79 -14.49
N VAL A 84 -33.65 -2.70 -15.05
CA VAL A 84 -35.09 -2.37 -15.01
C VAL A 84 -35.54 -1.94 -16.39
#